data_AF-A0A958XQY9-F1
#
_entry.id   AF-A0A958XQY9-F1
#
_cell.length_a   1.000
_cell.length_b   1.000
_cell.length_c   1.000
_cell.angle_alpha   90.00
_cell.angle_beta   90.00
_cell.angle_gamma   90.00
#
_symmetry.space_group_name_H-M   'P 1'
#
loop_
_entity.id
_entity.type
_entity.pdbx_description
1 polymer ?
#
loop_
_entity_poly.entity_id
_entity_poly.type
_entity_poly.pdbx_seq_one_letter_code
_entity_poly.pdbx_strand_id
1 'polypeptide(L)'
;NMWVCQLSGGLLGYAQFPGGPAATDGVVIRHSAFGTTGTAAPPFHLGRTATHEIGHWLNLNHIWGDDGTGCSGTDNVADTPNQGGSNTGTPTFPHVSCSNGPNGDMFMNYMDYVDDPAMFMFTAGQVTRMQACLDGPRSSIGTEAAAPRQSSSPVVAWGPNRLDVFVLGSNRALYHKWWNGSAWGPSLTGYEYMGGVCTSSPQVVAWGPNRLDVFV
;
A
#
# COMPACT_ATOMS: atom_id res chain seq x y z
N ASN A 1 2.03 15.35 -6.68
CA ASN A 1 2.26 16.68 -6.06
C ASN A 1 1.46 16.82 -4.78
N MET A 2 1.85 17.71 -3.87
CA MET A 2 1.08 18.02 -2.66
C MET A 2 1.00 19.53 -2.50
N TRP A 3 -0.21 20.08 -2.54
CA TRP A 3 -0.46 21.51 -2.33
C TRP A 3 -1.10 21.73 -0.97
N VAL A 4 -0.71 22.82 -0.31
CA VAL A 4 -1.27 23.25 0.97
C VAL A 4 -1.81 24.66 0.81
N CYS A 5 -3.11 24.84 1.02
CA CYS A 5 -3.76 26.13 0.82
C CYS A 5 -4.97 26.32 1.76
N GLN A 6 -5.62 27.48 1.66
CA GLN A 6 -6.88 27.73 2.33
C GLN A 6 -8.02 27.14 1.51
N LEU A 7 -8.73 26.17 2.10
CA LEU A 7 -9.94 25.58 1.55
C LEU A 7 -11.17 26.11 2.32
N SER A 8 -12.30 26.23 1.63
CA SER A 8 -13.57 26.71 2.17
C SER A 8 -14.64 25.61 2.11
N GLY A 9 -15.84 25.87 2.64
CA GLY A 9 -16.97 24.93 2.56
C GLY A 9 -16.84 23.68 3.44
N GLY A 10 -15.93 23.68 4.42
CA GLY A 10 -15.71 22.53 5.31
C GLY A 10 -14.75 21.48 4.76
N LEU A 11 -14.24 21.63 3.54
CA LEU A 11 -13.32 20.69 2.93
C LEU A 11 -11.95 20.69 3.64
N LEU A 12 -11.46 19.49 3.98
CA LEU A 12 -10.14 19.31 4.62
C LEU A 12 -9.05 18.99 3.60
N GLY A 13 -9.41 18.28 2.53
CA GLY A 13 -8.52 17.96 1.44
C GLY A 13 -9.29 17.37 0.27
N TYR A 14 -8.58 17.13 -0.83
CA TYR A 14 -9.05 16.31 -1.94
C TYR A 14 -7.86 15.73 -2.70
N ALA A 15 -8.12 14.64 -3.41
CA ALA A 15 -7.14 13.96 -4.25
C ALA A 15 -7.63 13.78 -5.68
N GLN A 16 -6.69 13.69 -6.61
CA GLN A 16 -6.97 13.15 -7.93
C GLN A 16 -6.64 11.65 -7.94
N PHE A 17 -7.65 10.82 -8.25
CA PHE A 17 -7.46 9.39 -8.49
C PHE A 17 -6.51 9.13 -9.68
N PRO A 18 -5.89 7.94 -9.76
CA PRO A 18 -5.04 7.58 -10.89
C PRO A 18 -5.76 7.69 -12.24
N GLY A 19 -5.01 8.02 -13.29
CA GLY A 19 -5.52 8.14 -14.66
C GLY A 19 -6.05 9.53 -15.04
N GLY A 20 -6.10 10.47 -14.09
CA GLY A 20 -6.39 11.87 -14.39
C GLY A 20 -5.23 12.63 -15.09
N PRO A 21 -5.45 13.90 -15.49
CA PRO A 21 -4.43 14.70 -16.16
C PRO A 21 -3.20 14.95 -15.28
N ALA A 22 -2.00 14.87 -15.88
CA ALA A 22 -0.74 15.04 -15.15
C ALA A 22 -0.57 16.43 -14.52
N ALA A 23 -1.14 17.48 -15.13
CA ALA A 23 -1.03 18.85 -14.64
C ALA A 23 -1.73 19.08 -13.29
N THR A 24 -2.68 18.23 -12.93
CA THR A 24 -3.47 18.31 -11.69
C THR A 24 -3.29 17.08 -10.80
N ASP A 25 -2.37 16.17 -11.15
CA ASP A 25 -2.13 14.96 -10.36
C ASP A 25 -1.46 15.26 -9.02
N GLY A 26 -2.14 14.86 -7.95
CA GLY A 26 -1.67 15.03 -6.58
C GLY A 26 -2.82 15.13 -5.59
N VAL A 27 -2.48 15.69 -4.44
CA VAL A 27 -3.38 15.92 -3.32
C VAL A 27 -3.32 17.38 -2.89
N VAL A 28 -4.44 17.90 -2.40
CA VAL A 28 -4.53 19.25 -1.84
C VAL A 28 -5.05 19.14 -0.41
N ILE A 29 -4.33 19.73 0.54
CA ILE A 29 -4.68 19.68 1.96
C ILE A 29 -4.89 21.10 2.48
N ARG A 30 -5.94 21.30 3.28
CA ARG A 30 -6.18 22.55 3.99
C ARG A 30 -5.05 22.79 4.99
N HIS A 31 -4.51 24.01 5.03
CA HIS A 31 -3.39 24.34 5.93
C HIS A 31 -3.67 24.06 7.41
N SER A 32 -4.92 24.11 7.86
CA SER A 32 -5.29 23.80 9.25
C SER A 32 -5.45 22.30 9.54
N ALA A 33 -5.38 21.45 8.51
CA ALA A 33 -5.43 20.00 8.57
C ALA A 33 -4.12 19.33 8.08
N PHE A 34 -3.05 20.12 7.94
CA PHE A 34 -1.77 19.66 7.40
C PHE A 34 -0.67 19.62 8.47
N GLY A 35 -0.01 18.47 8.59
CA GLY A 35 1.03 18.24 9.58
C GLY A 35 0.51 18.08 11.01
N THR A 36 1.41 18.20 11.98
CA THR A 36 1.11 18.01 13.43
C THR A 36 1.58 19.17 14.30
N THR A 37 1.88 20.31 13.68
CA THR A 37 2.40 21.51 14.34
C THR A 37 1.96 22.75 13.55
N GLY A 38 2.34 23.95 14.02
CA GLY A 38 2.05 25.20 13.34
C GLY A 38 0.54 25.46 13.27
N THR A 39 -0.03 25.48 12.06
CA THR A 39 -1.45 25.80 11.84
C THR A 39 -2.39 24.61 11.99
N ALA A 40 -1.87 23.40 12.17
CA ALA A 40 -2.68 22.20 12.40
C ALA A 40 -3.58 22.38 13.64
N ALA A 41 -4.89 22.14 13.48
CA ALA A 41 -5.89 22.45 14.50
C ALA A 41 -6.81 21.25 14.78
N PRO A 42 -7.12 20.94 16.05
CA PRO A 42 -8.04 19.87 16.39
C PRO A 42 -9.43 20.05 15.74
N PRO A 43 -10.13 18.96 15.37
CA PRO A 43 -9.72 17.57 15.61
C PRO A 43 -8.72 17.00 14.57
N PHE A 44 -8.52 17.67 13.43
CA PHE A 44 -7.71 17.19 12.30
C PHE A 44 -6.25 17.68 12.34
N HIS A 45 -5.53 17.40 13.43
CA HIS A 45 -4.22 17.99 13.74
C HIS A 45 -3.08 16.99 13.82
N LEU A 46 -3.30 15.80 13.30
CA LEU A 46 -2.43 14.65 13.47
C LEU A 46 -1.98 14.10 12.10
N GLY A 47 -2.23 14.86 11.02
CA GLY A 47 -1.77 14.58 9.66
C GLY A 47 -2.56 13.51 8.92
N ARG A 48 -3.71 13.07 9.44
CA ARG A 48 -4.46 11.97 8.84
C ARG A 48 -5.23 12.39 7.60
N THR A 49 -5.64 13.65 7.47
CA THR A 49 -6.19 14.17 6.21
C THR A 49 -5.25 13.88 5.04
N ALA A 50 -3.94 14.14 5.18
CA ALA A 50 -2.99 13.81 4.12
C ALA A 50 -2.88 12.30 3.88
N THR A 51 -2.97 11.47 4.93
CA THR A 51 -2.95 10.01 4.80
C THR A 51 -4.17 9.51 4.01
N HIS A 52 -5.36 10.04 4.31
CA HIS A 52 -6.61 9.77 3.61
C HIS A 52 -6.54 10.16 2.12
N GLU A 53 -6.14 11.40 1.81
CA GLU A 53 -6.03 11.86 0.42
C GLU A 53 -4.98 11.09 -0.38
N ILE A 54 -3.86 10.71 0.26
CA ILE A 54 -2.86 9.86 -0.40
C ILE A 54 -3.42 8.46 -0.66
N GLY A 55 -4.31 7.93 0.19
CA GLY A 55 -5.05 6.70 -0.06
C GLY A 55 -5.86 6.77 -1.36
N HIS A 56 -6.64 7.85 -1.56
CA HIS A 56 -7.35 8.10 -2.82
C HIS A 56 -6.40 8.24 -4.02
N TRP A 57 -5.32 9.01 -3.86
CA TRP A 57 -4.30 9.15 -4.89
C TRP A 57 -3.68 7.79 -5.26
N LEU A 58 -3.58 6.85 -4.31
CA LEU A 58 -3.16 5.45 -4.49
C LEU A 58 -4.32 4.47 -4.74
N ASN A 59 -5.45 4.96 -5.28
CA ASN A 59 -6.57 4.14 -5.78
C ASN A 59 -7.46 3.49 -4.72
N LEU A 60 -7.52 4.02 -3.49
CA LEU A 60 -8.47 3.61 -2.47
C LEU A 60 -9.75 4.45 -2.55
N ASN A 61 -10.89 3.80 -2.40
CA ASN A 61 -12.19 4.46 -2.26
C ASN A 61 -12.51 4.66 -0.77
N HIS A 62 -13.51 5.48 -0.48
CA HIS A 62 -14.09 5.53 0.85
C HIS A 62 -14.68 4.18 1.25
N ILE A 63 -14.50 3.77 2.51
CA ILE A 63 -14.84 2.40 2.94
C ILE A 63 -16.35 2.08 2.90
N TRP A 64 -17.21 3.10 2.93
CA TRP A 64 -18.67 2.96 2.81
C TRP A 64 -19.15 2.93 1.34
N GLY A 65 -18.24 3.04 0.37
CA GLY A 65 -18.58 2.85 -1.05
C GLY A 65 -19.37 3.99 -1.70
N ASP A 66 -19.43 5.17 -1.07
CA ASP A 66 -20.00 6.40 -1.64
C ASP A 66 -21.47 6.31 -2.10
N ASP A 67 -22.27 5.41 -1.52
CA ASP A 67 -23.70 5.24 -1.82
C ASP A 67 -24.64 5.89 -0.78
N GLY A 68 -24.10 6.83 0.00
CA GLY A 68 -24.83 7.60 1.01
C GLY A 68 -24.95 6.86 2.33
N THR A 69 -26.08 6.19 2.56
CA THR A 69 -26.32 5.33 3.74
C THR A 69 -26.76 3.93 3.30
N GLY A 70 -26.56 3.62 2.01
CA GLY A 70 -26.92 2.36 1.41
C GLY A 70 -25.95 1.25 1.82
N CYS A 71 -26.15 0.05 1.29
CA CYS A 71 -25.26 -1.09 1.54
C CYS A 71 -24.86 -1.77 0.23
N SER A 72 -24.98 -1.05 -0.87
CA SER A 72 -24.78 -1.53 -2.24
C SER A 72 -23.47 -1.04 -2.86
N GLY A 73 -22.95 0.07 -2.35
CA GLY A 73 -21.64 0.61 -2.65
C GLY A 73 -20.54 -0.36 -2.22
N THR A 74 -19.37 -0.18 -2.83
CA THR A 74 -18.19 -0.96 -2.48
C THR A 74 -16.94 -0.12 -2.65
N ASP A 75 -16.01 -0.27 -1.72
CA ASP A 75 -14.66 0.26 -1.84
C ASP A 75 -13.73 -0.63 -2.68
N ASN A 76 -14.25 -1.77 -3.16
CA ASN A 76 -13.55 -2.82 -3.90
C ASN A 76 -12.39 -3.47 -3.12
N VAL A 77 -12.52 -3.56 -1.79
CA VAL A 77 -11.57 -4.25 -0.91
C VAL A 77 -12.35 -5.27 -0.06
N ALA A 78 -11.93 -6.54 -0.07
CA ALA A 78 -12.71 -7.61 0.56
C ALA A 78 -12.55 -7.69 2.08
N ASP A 79 -11.45 -7.16 2.63
CA ASP A 79 -11.15 -7.20 4.07
C ASP A 79 -11.55 -5.91 4.81
N THR A 80 -12.20 -4.97 4.13
CA THR A 80 -12.99 -3.89 4.72
C THR A 80 -14.45 -4.34 4.79
N PRO A 81 -15.06 -4.43 5.99
CA PRO A 81 -16.46 -4.81 6.13
C PRO A 81 -17.38 -3.85 5.36
N ASN A 82 -18.41 -4.39 4.71
CA ASN A 82 -19.42 -3.54 4.05
C ASN A 82 -20.01 -2.56 5.08
N GLN A 83 -20.08 -1.29 4.72
CA GLN A 83 -20.42 -0.20 5.61
C GLN A 83 -21.47 0.70 4.97
N GLY A 84 -22.37 1.22 5.80
CA GLY A 84 -23.49 2.05 5.37
C GLY A 84 -23.08 3.45 4.91
N GLY A 85 -23.01 4.36 5.87
CA GLY A 85 -22.50 5.72 5.64
C GLY A 85 -21.11 5.90 6.22
N SER A 86 -20.54 7.08 6.00
CA SER A 86 -19.32 7.48 6.69
C SER A 86 -19.56 7.65 8.19
N ASN A 87 -18.54 7.33 8.98
CA ASN A 87 -18.50 7.64 10.40
C ASN A 87 -17.76 8.95 10.63
N THR A 88 -18.13 9.71 11.67
CA THR A 88 -17.49 10.98 12.03
C THR A 88 -17.22 11.04 13.53
N GLY A 89 -16.34 11.96 13.96
CA GLY A 89 -15.99 12.10 15.37
C GLY A 89 -15.18 10.90 15.89
N THR A 90 -15.53 10.40 17.07
CA THR A 90 -14.85 9.25 17.71
C THR A 90 -15.86 8.16 18.08
N PRO A 91 -16.32 7.34 17.10
CA PRO A 91 -17.31 6.30 17.36
C PRO A 91 -16.86 5.28 18.42
N THR A 92 -17.82 4.68 19.12
CA THR A 92 -17.55 3.60 20.08
C THR A 92 -17.65 2.25 19.39
N PHE A 93 -16.71 1.36 19.65
CA PHE A 93 -16.74 0.00 19.14
C PHE A 93 -17.73 -0.89 19.91
N PRO A 94 -18.55 -1.72 19.24
CA PRO A 94 -18.73 -1.81 17.79
C PRO A 94 -19.73 -0.76 17.27
N HIS A 95 -19.53 -0.31 16.03
CA HIS A 95 -20.53 0.45 15.28
C HIS A 95 -21.03 -0.42 14.13
N VAL A 96 -22.25 -0.98 14.24
CA VAL A 96 -22.73 -1.99 13.27
C VAL A 96 -23.61 -1.33 12.22
N SER A 97 -23.31 -1.59 10.95
CA SER A 97 -24.14 -1.23 9.80
C SER A 97 -24.17 -2.39 8.79
N CYS A 98 -24.99 -2.31 7.74
CA CYS A 98 -24.99 -3.27 6.62
C CYS A 98 -24.86 -4.78 6.96
N SER A 99 -25.44 -5.20 8.09
CA SER A 99 -25.34 -6.58 8.61
C SER A 99 -23.92 -7.09 8.85
N ASN A 100 -22.94 -6.22 9.11
CA ASN A 100 -21.52 -6.56 9.34
C ASN A 100 -21.17 -6.93 10.80
N GLY A 101 -22.18 -7.27 11.60
CA GLY A 101 -21.99 -7.70 12.99
C GLY A 101 -21.26 -9.06 13.10
N PRO A 102 -20.63 -9.35 14.26
CA PRO A 102 -20.70 -8.58 15.50
C PRO A 102 -19.66 -7.46 15.59
N ASN A 103 -18.66 -7.43 14.70
CA ASN A 103 -17.52 -6.52 14.81
C ASN A 103 -17.84 -5.10 14.32
N GLY A 104 -18.73 -4.96 13.34
CA GLY A 104 -19.14 -3.65 12.85
C GLY A 104 -18.25 -3.08 11.75
N ASP A 105 -18.52 -1.82 11.47
CA ASP A 105 -17.77 -0.91 10.63
C ASP A 105 -16.33 -0.80 11.10
N MET A 106 -15.39 -0.76 10.15
CA MET A 106 -13.98 -0.50 10.44
C MET A 106 -13.74 1.02 10.49
N PHE A 107 -14.45 1.73 11.37
CA PHE A 107 -14.44 3.20 11.42
C PHE A 107 -13.07 3.81 11.72
N MET A 108 -12.13 3.03 12.26
CA MET A 108 -10.73 3.43 12.49
C MET A 108 -9.86 3.37 11.23
N ASN A 109 -10.41 2.98 10.08
CA ASN A 109 -9.70 2.96 8.82
C ASN A 109 -9.39 4.38 8.35
N TYR A 110 -8.22 4.60 7.74
CA TYR A 110 -7.87 5.90 7.19
C TYR A 110 -8.81 6.39 6.08
N MET A 111 -9.57 5.50 5.44
CA MET A 111 -10.53 5.83 4.37
C MET A 111 -11.98 6.03 4.87
N ASP A 112 -12.19 6.17 6.19
CA ASP A 112 -13.43 6.71 6.79
C ASP A 112 -13.26 8.21 7.15
N TYR A 113 -14.30 8.87 7.67
CA TYR A 113 -14.34 10.30 8.00
C TYR A 113 -14.27 10.62 9.51
N VAL A 114 -13.80 9.67 10.33
CA VAL A 114 -13.61 9.91 11.76
C VAL A 114 -12.55 10.99 12.01
N ASP A 115 -12.49 11.51 13.23
CA ASP A 115 -11.45 12.46 13.63
C ASP A 115 -10.06 11.78 13.58
N ASP A 116 -8.99 12.55 13.34
CA ASP A 116 -7.63 11.99 13.23
C ASP A 116 -7.23 11.05 14.40
N PRO A 117 -7.58 11.30 15.68
CA PRO A 117 -7.24 10.39 16.77
C PRO A 117 -7.94 9.03 16.71
N ALA A 118 -9.06 8.92 15.97
CA ALA A 118 -9.84 7.69 15.84
C ALA A 118 -9.42 6.82 14.65
N MET A 119 -8.66 7.35 13.68
CA MET A 119 -8.15 6.54 12.56
C MET A 119 -6.66 6.22 12.67
N PHE A 120 -6.31 4.96 12.41
CA PHE A 120 -4.95 4.46 12.64
C PHE A 120 -4.53 3.27 11.77
N MET A 121 -5.34 2.81 10.81
CA MET A 121 -4.96 1.65 10.00
C MET A 121 -5.45 1.68 8.54
N PHE A 122 -4.66 1.04 7.68
CA PHE A 122 -5.12 0.44 6.42
C PHE A 122 -5.22 -1.07 6.59
N THR A 123 -6.03 -1.73 5.76
CA THR A 123 -6.10 -3.19 5.69
C THR A 123 -5.04 -3.78 4.75
N ALA A 124 -4.86 -5.10 4.77
CA ALA A 124 -3.95 -5.78 3.84
C ALA A 124 -4.48 -5.67 2.39
N GLY A 125 -5.80 -5.78 2.19
CA GLY A 125 -6.44 -5.62 0.89
C GLY A 125 -6.30 -4.20 0.32
N GLN A 126 -6.38 -3.16 1.16
CA GLN A 126 -6.09 -1.79 0.75
C GLN A 126 -4.62 -1.66 0.32
N VAL A 127 -3.68 -2.25 1.07
CA VAL A 127 -2.26 -2.27 0.66
C VAL A 127 -2.07 -2.96 -0.69
N THR A 128 -2.78 -4.07 -0.96
CA THR A 128 -2.75 -4.73 -2.28
C THR A 128 -3.23 -3.81 -3.40
N ARG A 129 -4.33 -3.05 -3.21
CA ARG A 129 -4.78 -2.06 -4.22
C ARG A 129 -3.77 -0.93 -4.43
N MET A 130 -3.18 -0.40 -3.37
CA MET A 130 -2.15 0.63 -3.47
C MET A 130 -0.93 0.13 -4.23
N GLN A 131 -0.48 -1.11 -3.97
CA GLN A 131 0.63 -1.72 -4.70
C GLN A 131 0.27 -1.91 -6.18
N ALA A 132 -0.93 -2.38 -6.50
CA ALA A 132 -1.38 -2.51 -7.89
C ALA A 132 -1.43 -1.16 -8.62
N CYS A 133 -1.77 -0.08 -7.92
CA CYS A 133 -1.69 1.28 -8.46
C CYS A 133 -0.24 1.66 -8.78
N LEU A 134 0.69 1.39 -7.87
CA LEU A 134 2.12 1.65 -8.05
C LEU A 134 2.72 0.78 -9.16
N ASP A 135 2.29 -0.46 -9.32
CA ASP A 135 2.79 -1.35 -10.39
C ASP A 135 2.18 -1.02 -11.77
N GLY A 136 1.05 -0.32 -11.79
CA GLY A 136 0.33 0.05 -13.01
C GLY A 136 0.40 1.55 -13.34
N PRO A 137 -0.69 2.31 -13.13
CA PRO A 137 -0.80 3.70 -13.55
C PRO A 137 0.23 4.64 -12.92
N ARG A 138 0.85 4.24 -11.80
CA ARG A 138 1.87 5.02 -11.09
C ARG A 138 3.26 4.36 -11.10
N SER A 139 3.53 3.49 -12.07
CA SER A 139 4.80 2.75 -12.22
C SER A 139 6.05 3.60 -12.41
N SER A 140 5.92 4.88 -12.71
CA SER A 140 7.04 5.82 -12.73
C SER A 140 7.51 6.29 -11.35
N ILE A 141 6.72 6.05 -10.30
CA ILE A 141 7.09 6.39 -8.91
C ILE A 141 7.97 5.27 -8.35
N GLY A 142 9.13 5.64 -7.82
CA GLY A 142 10.17 4.69 -7.41
C GLY A 142 11.06 4.21 -8.56
N THR A 143 10.85 4.69 -9.79
CA THR A 143 11.82 4.59 -10.88
C THR A 143 12.60 5.89 -10.96
N GLU A 144 13.66 6.02 -10.16
CA GLU A 144 14.63 7.11 -10.30
C GLU A 144 15.20 7.12 -11.72
N ALA A 145 15.34 8.32 -12.30
CA ALA A 145 16.00 8.51 -13.58
C ALA A 145 17.46 8.05 -13.48
N ALA A 146 17.82 7.03 -14.25
CA ALA A 146 19.20 6.71 -14.64
C ALA A 146 20.25 6.45 -13.53
N ALA A 147 19.86 5.86 -12.39
CA ALA A 147 20.76 4.91 -11.76
C ALA A 147 20.53 3.54 -12.44
N PRO A 148 21.56 2.75 -12.79
CA PRO A 148 21.33 1.43 -13.36
C PRO A 148 20.47 0.65 -12.36
N ARG A 149 19.23 0.33 -12.76
CA ARG A 149 18.39 -0.63 -12.04
C ARG A 149 19.22 -1.89 -11.94
N GLN A 150 19.81 -2.17 -10.77
CA GLN A 150 20.27 -3.52 -10.49
C GLN A 150 19.04 -4.38 -10.69
N SER A 151 19.13 -5.26 -11.69
CA SER A 151 17.95 -5.92 -12.19
C SER A 151 17.28 -6.59 -11.00
N SER A 152 15.97 -6.39 -10.85
CA SER A 152 15.10 -7.19 -10.00
C SER A 152 14.99 -8.64 -10.51
N SER A 153 15.99 -9.12 -11.25
CA SER A 153 16.25 -10.53 -11.47
C SER A 153 17.24 -10.90 -10.37
N PRO A 154 16.78 -11.37 -9.21
CA PRO A 154 17.63 -12.03 -8.22
C PRO A 154 18.07 -13.40 -8.76
N VAL A 155 18.58 -13.40 -9.99
CA VAL A 155 19.07 -14.54 -10.73
C VAL A 155 20.55 -14.29 -10.94
N VAL A 156 21.36 -15.24 -10.49
CA VAL A 156 22.81 -15.18 -10.63
C VAL A 156 23.32 -16.51 -11.17
N ALA A 157 24.43 -16.45 -11.89
CA ALA A 157 25.19 -17.62 -12.29
C ALA A 157 26.59 -17.52 -11.67
N TRP A 158 26.98 -18.53 -10.88
CA TRP A 158 28.37 -18.64 -10.41
C TRP A 158 29.20 -19.61 -11.24
N GLY A 159 28.61 -20.27 -12.23
CA GLY A 159 29.29 -21.20 -13.13
C GLY A 159 28.47 -21.56 -14.37
N PRO A 160 29.08 -22.22 -15.38
CA PRO A 160 28.37 -22.72 -16.54
C PRO A 160 27.24 -23.66 -16.13
N ASN A 161 26.09 -23.56 -16.80
CA ASN A 161 24.90 -24.37 -16.52
C ASN A 161 24.39 -24.26 -15.07
N ARG A 162 24.68 -23.15 -14.39
CA ARG A 162 24.18 -22.89 -13.05
C ARG A 162 23.44 -21.55 -13.01
N LEU A 163 22.20 -21.59 -12.52
CA LEU A 163 21.42 -20.41 -12.17
C LEU A 163 20.91 -20.57 -10.74
N ASP A 164 20.92 -19.50 -9.97
CA ASP A 164 20.35 -19.42 -8.62
C ASP A 164 19.37 -18.25 -8.61
N VAL A 165 18.12 -18.52 -8.25
CA VAL A 165 16.97 -17.61 -8.29
C VAL A 165 16.45 -17.43 -6.86
N PHE A 166 16.29 -16.19 -6.41
CA PHE A 166 15.72 -15.88 -5.10
C PHE A 166 14.37 -15.17 -5.24
N VAL A 167 13.40 -15.47 -4.40
CA VAL A 167 12.09 -14.80 -4.42
C VAL A 167 11.58 -14.56 -3.01
N LEU A 168 10.61 -13.65 -2.87
CA LEU A 168 9.88 -13.48 -1.63
C LEU A 168 8.56 -14.25 -1.68
N GLY A 169 8.26 -14.97 -0.60
CA GLY A 169 6.92 -15.52 -0.39
C GLY A 169 5.94 -14.44 0.09
N SER A 170 4.65 -14.78 0.11
CA SER A 170 3.60 -13.90 0.68
C SER A 170 3.82 -13.55 2.15
N ASN A 171 4.57 -14.39 2.87
CA ASN A 171 5.02 -14.18 4.24
C ASN A 171 6.29 -13.31 4.36
N ARG A 172 6.77 -12.71 3.26
CA ARG A 172 8.04 -11.97 3.16
C ARG A 172 9.30 -12.79 3.49
N ALA A 173 9.22 -14.11 3.59
CA ALA A 173 10.41 -14.92 3.75
C ALA A 173 11.16 -15.08 2.42
N LEU A 174 12.47 -15.32 2.50
CA LEU A 174 13.31 -15.58 1.34
C LEU A 174 13.15 -17.03 0.90
N TYR A 175 13.05 -17.24 -0.40
CA TYR A 175 12.98 -18.55 -1.04
C TYR A 175 14.02 -18.64 -2.14
N HIS A 176 14.55 -19.83 -2.37
CA HIS A 176 15.64 -20.10 -3.30
C HIS A 176 15.29 -21.25 -4.26
N LYS A 177 15.73 -21.16 -5.51
CA LYS A 177 15.58 -22.19 -6.54
C LYS A 177 16.81 -22.15 -7.43
N TRP A 178 17.29 -23.31 -7.89
CA TRP A 178 18.48 -23.33 -8.74
C TRP A 178 18.37 -24.31 -9.91
N TRP A 179 19.05 -23.99 -11.00
CA TRP A 179 19.29 -24.90 -12.12
C TRP A 179 20.69 -25.49 -12.01
N ASN A 180 20.85 -26.80 -12.13
CA ASN A 180 22.15 -27.48 -12.01
C ASN A 180 22.73 -27.97 -13.34
N GLY A 181 22.14 -27.60 -14.48
CA GLY A 181 22.51 -28.07 -15.81
C GLY A 181 21.68 -29.23 -16.34
N SER A 182 20.85 -29.85 -15.49
CA SER A 182 20.00 -30.97 -15.86
C SER A 182 18.59 -30.90 -15.28
N ALA A 183 18.45 -30.30 -14.09
CA ALA A 183 17.17 -30.16 -13.40
C ALA A 183 17.12 -28.90 -12.54
N TRP A 184 15.89 -28.49 -12.23
CA TRP A 184 15.60 -27.46 -11.24
C TRP A 184 15.51 -28.08 -9.84
N GLY A 185 16.26 -27.54 -8.89
CA GLY A 185 16.16 -27.82 -7.46
C GLY A 185 15.35 -26.76 -6.72
N PRO A 186 14.66 -27.10 -5.62
CA PRO A 186 14.56 -28.44 -5.02
C PRO A 186 13.66 -29.41 -5.80
N SER A 187 12.78 -28.88 -6.65
CA SER A 187 11.98 -29.65 -7.61
C SER A 187 11.60 -28.75 -8.79
N LEU A 188 10.89 -29.29 -9.79
CA LEU A 188 10.41 -28.50 -10.93
C LEU A 188 9.51 -27.34 -10.47
N THR A 189 8.61 -27.58 -9.51
CA THR A 189 7.58 -26.64 -9.08
C THR A 189 7.84 -25.99 -7.72
N GLY A 190 8.76 -26.53 -6.92
CA GLY A 190 9.04 -26.06 -5.56
C GLY A 190 10.17 -25.04 -5.47
N TYR A 191 10.26 -24.44 -4.28
CA TYR A 191 11.33 -23.55 -3.81
C TYR A 191 11.83 -24.01 -2.44
N GLU A 192 13.12 -23.81 -2.18
CA GLU A 192 13.75 -24.00 -0.88
C GLU A 192 13.45 -22.80 0.02
N TYR A 193 12.99 -23.04 1.24
CA TYR A 193 12.73 -21.99 2.22
C TYR A 193 14.04 -21.58 2.91
N MET A 194 14.41 -20.31 2.79
CA MET A 194 15.63 -19.75 3.38
C MET A 194 15.37 -18.97 4.69
N GLY A 195 14.10 -18.70 5.02
CA GLY A 195 13.72 -18.00 6.25
C GLY A 195 13.70 -16.47 6.15
N GLY A 196 13.53 -15.84 7.32
CA GLY A 196 13.57 -14.39 7.50
C GLY A 196 12.26 -13.65 7.20
N VAL A 197 12.30 -12.32 7.36
CA VAL A 197 11.27 -11.35 6.96
C VAL A 197 11.99 -10.23 6.21
N CYS A 198 12.04 -10.32 4.89
CA CYS A 198 12.75 -9.39 4.03
C CYS A 198 12.02 -8.04 4.00
N THR A 199 12.79 -6.97 4.16
CA THR A 199 12.27 -5.59 4.15
C THR A 199 12.33 -4.96 2.76
N SER A 200 13.11 -5.57 1.86
CA SER A 200 13.29 -5.17 0.47
C SER A 200 13.30 -6.38 -0.47
N SER A 201 13.18 -6.11 -1.78
CA SER A 201 13.33 -7.15 -2.80
C SER A 201 14.77 -7.67 -2.83
N PRO A 202 14.99 -9.00 -2.91
CA PRO A 202 16.33 -9.57 -2.84
C PRO A 202 17.21 -9.05 -3.98
N GLN A 203 18.46 -8.74 -3.65
CA GLN A 203 19.55 -8.49 -4.59
C GLN A 203 20.62 -9.56 -4.36
N VAL A 204 21.16 -10.15 -5.43
CA VAL A 204 22.14 -11.24 -5.32
C VAL A 204 23.34 -11.00 -6.21
N VAL A 205 24.52 -11.32 -5.68
CA VAL A 205 25.78 -11.33 -6.41
C VAL A 205 26.50 -12.65 -6.21
N ALA A 206 27.31 -13.03 -7.19
CA ALA A 206 28.25 -14.12 -7.10
C ALA A 206 29.63 -13.60 -7.47
N TRP A 207 30.64 -13.98 -6.71
CA TRP A 207 32.03 -13.61 -6.99
C TRP A 207 32.93 -14.83 -7.20
N GLY A 208 32.40 -16.04 -7.05
CA GLY A 208 33.11 -17.28 -7.35
C GLY A 208 32.20 -18.52 -7.28
N PRO A 209 32.71 -19.68 -7.73
CA PRO A 209 31.95 -20.92 -7.67
C PRO A 209 31.47 -21.24 -6.25
N ASN A 210 30.20 -21.60 -6.10
CA ASN A 210 29.53 -21.84 -4.81
C ASN A 210 29.55 -20.64 -3.83
N ARG A 211 29.68 -19.39 -4.31
CA ARG A 211 29.67 -18.19 -3.47
C ARG A 211 28.59 -17.22 -3.91
N LEU A 212 27.58 -17.04 -3.07
CA LEU A 212 26.45 -16.13 -3.27
C LEU A 212 26.30 -15.23 -2.05
N ASP A 213 26.12 -13.93 -2.28
CA ASP A 213 25.75 -12.96 -1.26
C ASP A 213 24.39 -12.36 -1.63
N VAL A 214 23.42 -12.45 -0.71
CA VAL A 214 22.03 -12.00 -0.91
C VAL A 214 21.70 -10.89 0.09
N PHE A 215 21.14 -9.79 -0.41
CA PHE A 215 20.77 -8.60 0.36
C PHE A 215 19.25 -8.42 0.32
N VAL A 216 18.61 -8.22 1.48
CA VAL A 216 17.15 -8.19 1.70
C VAL A 216 16.74 -7.23 2.80
#